data_AF-A0A7V8LQU3-F1
#
_entry.id   AF-A0A7V8LQU3-F1
#
_cell.length_a   1.000
_cell.length_b   1.000
_cell.length_c   1.000
_cell.angle_alpha   90.00
_cell.angle_beta   90.00
_cell.angle_gamma   90.00
#
_symmetry.space_group_name_H-M   'P 1'
#
loop_
_entity.id
_entity.type
_entity.pdbx_description
1 polymer ?
#
loop_
_entity_poly.entity_id
_entity_poly.type
_entity_poly.pdbx_seq_one_letter_code
_entity_poly.pdbx_strand_id
1 'polypeptide(L)' 'MRKVLAATACVALLAGCTPPLEYGDIEGKDYYAAYDSMVPIVTCAGNPIICTTNFIFTHEDERWVLHLRQGPKTGDRNVT' A
#
# COMPACT_ATOMS: atom_id res chain seq x y z
N MET A 1 22.06 -42.20 3.59
CA MET A 1 22.30 -40.96 4.37
C MET A 1 21.09 -40.05 4.20
N ARG A 2 20.41 -39.73 5.30
CA ARG A 2 19.26 -38.81 5.33
C ARG A 2 19.73 -37.41 4.92
N LYS A 3 19.07 -36.78 3.94
CA LYS A 3 19.13 -35.33 3.76
C LYS A 3 17.72 -34.78 3.92
N VAL A 4 17.65 -33.91 4.92
CA VAL A 4 16.49 -33.36 5.62
C VAL A 4 15.70 -32.43 4.68
N LEU A 5 14.37 -32.52 4.80
CA LEU A 5 13.40 -31.59 4.21
C LEU A 5 13.64 -30.17 4.75
N ALA A 6 13.71 -29.18 3.87
CA ALA A 6 13.47 -27.78 4.23
C ALA A 6 12.99 -27.00 3.00
N ALA A 7 11.70 -27.10 2.69
CA ALA A 7 11.06 -26.29 1.65
C ALA A 7 9.60 -25.99 2.04
N THR A 8 9.38 -25.40 3.22
CA THR A 8 8.02 -25.10 3.68
C THR A 8 7.91 -23.88 4.60
N ALA A 9 8.67 -22.81 4.35
CA ALA A 9 8.59 -21.58 5.14
C ALA A 9 8.04 -20.34 4.40
N CYS A 10 7.79 -20.39 3.09
CA CYS A 10 7.40 -19.19 2.32
C CYS A 10 5.89 -18.94 2.21
N VAL A 11 5.01 -19.84 2.67
CA VAL A 11 3.55 -19.68 2.47
C VAL A 11 2.91 -18.75 3.52
N ALA A 12 3.54 -18.52 4.67
CA ALA A 12 2.93 -17.77 5.77
C ALA A 12 2.86 -16.24 5.54
N LEU A 13 3.63 -15.68 4.61
CA LEU A 13 3.65 -14.23 4.36
C LEU A 13 2.51 -13.74 3.46
N LEU A 14 1.78 -14.63 2.79
CA LEU A 14 0.66 -14.27 1.91
C LEU A 14 -0.70 -14.19 2.65
N ALA A 15 -0.75 -14.59 3.92
CA ALA A 15 -1.99 -14.59 4.71
C ALA A 15 -2.31 -13.23 5.37
N GLY A 16 -1.46 -12.22 5.19
CA GLY A 16 -1.59 -10.92 5.87
C GLY A 16 -2.54 -9.91 5.20
N CYS A 17 -2.94 -10.13 3.95
CA CYS A 17 -3.96 -9.29 3.31
C CYS A 17 -5.34 -9.88 3.61
N THR A 18 -5.91 -9.57 4.77
CA THR A 18 -7.34 -9.78 4.97
C THR A 18 -8.10 -9.01 3.89
N PRO A 19 -8.93 -9.67 3.07
CA PRO A 19 -9.72 -8.96 2.08
C PRO A 19 -10.58 -7.90 2.79
N PRO A 20 -10.78 -6.73 2.17
CA PRO A 20 -11.59 -5.67 2.76
C PRO A 20 -12.99 -6.19 3.09
N LEU A 21 -13.54 -5.75 4.21
CA LEU A 21 -14.91 -6.11 4.60
C LEU A 21 -15.88 -5.26 3.77
N GLU A 22 -16.84 -5.90 3.12
CA GLU A 22 -17.87 -5.21 2.33
C GLU A 22 -18.98 -4.59 3.20
N TYR A 23 -19.21 -5.16 4.39
CA TYR A 23 -20.24 -4.73 5.34
C TYR A 23 -19.90 -5.13 6.78
N GLY A 24 -20.50 -4.44 7.74
CA GLY A 24 -20.30 -4.65 9.17
C GLY A 24 -20.75 -3.44 9.99
N ASP A 25 -20.60 -3.51 11.31
CA ASP A 25 -20.76 -2.36 12.18
C ASP A 25 -19.61 -1.38 11.96
N ILE A 26 -19.92 -0.08 11.86
CA ILE A 26 -18.89 0.97 11.73
C ILE A 26 -18.28 1.23 13.10
N GLU A 27 -17.00 0.91 13.25
CA GLU A 27 -16.23 1.20 14.48
C GLU A 27 -15.45 2.52 14.39
N GLY A 28 -15.16 2.98 13.18
CA GLY A 28 -14.40 4.20 12.95
C GLY A 28 -14.49 4.71 11.52
N LYS A 29 -13.99 5.94 11.33
CA LYS A 29 -13.84 6.56 10.01
C LYS A 29 -12.58 7.40 9.98
N ASP A 30 -11.86 7.30 8.86
CA ASP A 30 -10.72 8.14 8.55
C ASP A 30 -11.01 8.97 7.30
N TYR A 31 -10.57 10.22 7.35
CA TYR A 31 -10.64 11.17 6.23
C TYR A 31 -9.24 11.44 5.70
N TYR A 32 -9.08 11.29 4.39
CA TYR A 32 -7.86 11.65 3.68
C TYR A 32 -8.21 12.73 2.67
N ALA A 33 -7.74 13.94 2.94
CA ALA A 33 -7.89 15.07 2.01
C ALA A 33 -7.10 14.81 0.73
N ALA A 34 -7.63 15.31 -0.39
CA ALA A 34 -6.90 15.30 -1.65
C ALA A 34 -5.57 16.05 -1.51
N TYR A 35 -4.53 15.56 -2.17
CA TYR A 35 -3.25 16.26 -2.22
C TYR A 35 -2.50 15.99 -3.52
N ASP A 36 -1.71 16.98 -3.90
CA ASP A 36 -0.73 16.89 -4.97
C ASP A 36 0.67 16.74 -4.39
N SER A 37 1.49 15.92 -5.02
CA SER A 37 2.90 15.80 -4.65
C SER A 37 3.80 15.91 -5.88
N MET A 38 4.99 16.49 -5.67
CA MET A 38 6.02 16.62 -6.69
C MET A 38 7.35 16.11 -6.12
N VAL A 39 7.88 15.06 -6.73
CA VAL A 39 9.16 14.46 -6.31
C VAL A 39 10.21 14.72 -7.39
N PRO A 40 11.32 15.42 -7.07
CA PRO A 40 12.42 15.61 -8.01
C PRO A 40 13.24 14.32 -8.13
N ILE A 41 13.61 13.96 -9.34
CA ILE A 41 14.54 12.87 -9.64
C ILE A 41 15.70 13.43 -10.43
N VAL A 42 16.90 13.30 -9.88
CA VAL A 42 18.13 13.71 -10.55
C VAL A 42 18.82 12.48 -11.13
N THR A 43 19.07 12.50 -12.43
CA THR A 43 19.86 11.48 -13.12
C THR A 43 21.11 12.13 -13.70
N CYS A 44 22.27 11.54 -13.46
CA CYS A 44 23.55 12.01 -13.98
C CYS A 44 24.21 10.93 -14.83
N ALA A 45 24.63 11.25 -16.06
CA ALA A 45 25.26 10.31 -16.98
C ALA A 45 26.25 11.00 -17.93
N GLY A 46 27.16 10.22 -18.54
CA GLY A 46 28.11 10.68 -19.56
C GLY A 46 29.53 10.98 -19.06
N ASN A 47 30.42 11.37 -19.98
CA ASN A 47 31.75 11.92 -19.72
C ASN A 47 32.07 13.04 -20.75
N PRO A 48 32.02 14.33 -20.37
CA PRO A 48 31.79 14.84 -19.01
C PRO A 48 30.39 14.51 -18.49
N ILE A 49 30.24 14.38 -17.18
CA ILE A 49 28.95 14.07 -16.54
C ILE A 49 27.98 15.24 -16.75
N ILE A 50 26.79 14.93 -17.25
CA ILE A 50 25.66 15.87 -17.33
C ILE A 50 24.57 15.34 -16.40
N CYS A 51 24.03 16.22 -15.57
CA CYS A 51 22.91 15.92 -14.67
C CYS A 51 21.62 16.56 -15.17
N THR A 52 20.55 15.79 -15.20
CA THR A 52 19.20 16.23 -15.56
C THR A 52 18.29 16.05 -14.35
N THR A 53 17.51 17.09 -14.02
CA THR A 53 16.45 16.98 -13.02
C THR A 53 15.12 16.81 -13.74
N ASN A 54 14.39 15.76 -13.38
CA ASN A 54 13.02 15.50 -13.79
C ASN A 54 12.10 15.61 -12.57
N PHE A 55 10.81 15.79 -12.79
CA PHE A 55 9.81 15.83 -11.73
C PHE A 55 8.74 14.79 -12.00
N ILE A 56 8.42 13.98 -10.98
CA ILE A 56 7.23 13.12 -10.98
C ILE A 56 6.14 13.88 -10.23
N PHE A 57 5.00 14.07 -10.88
CA PHE A 57 3.80 14.63 -10.29
C PHE A 57 2.83 13.49 -9.99
N THR A 58 2.29 13.45 -8.77
CA THR A 58 1.23 12.52 -8.39
C THR A 58 0.07 13.30 -7.80
N HIS A 59 -1.13 12.87 -8.13
CA HIS A 59 -2.37 13.35 -7.53
C HIS A 59 -2.99 12.19 -6.76
N GLU A 60 -3.40 12.45 -5.53
CA GLU A 60 -4.22 11.53 -4.75
C GLU A 60 -5.58 12.19 -4.51
N ASP A 61 -6.63 11.51 -4.96
CA ASP A 61 -8.00 11.95 -4.78
C ASP A 61 -8.38 11.94 -3.29
N GLU A 62 -9.36 12.78 -2.94
CA GLU A 62 -10.00 12.72 -1.63
C GLU A 62 -10.64 11.34 -1.41
N ARG A 63 -10.44 10.75 -0.23
CA ARG A 63 -11.09 9.49 0.13
C ARG A 63 -11.48 9.40 1.59
N TRP A 64 -12.53 8.62 1.83
CA TRP A 64 -12.97 8.22 3.16
C TRP A 64 -12.79 6.72 3.33
N VAL A 65 -12.32 6.31 4.50
CA VAL A 65 -12.17 4.89 4.86
C VAL A 65 -13.03 4.61 6.08
N LEU A 66 -13.87 3.58 5.98
CA LEU A 66 -14.63 3.06 7.11
C LEU A 66 -13.91 1.85 7.69
N HIS A 67 -13.76 1.82 9.01
CA HIS A 67 -13.28 0.65 9.73
C HIS A 67 -14.50 -0.14 10.20
N LEU A 68 -14.65 -1.35 9.65
CA LEU A 68 -15.81 -2.20 9.86
C LEU A 68 -15.45 -3.37 10.78
N ARG A 69 -16.42 -3.78 11.60
CA ARG A 69 -16.40 -5.05 12.33
C ARG A 69 -17.58 -5.93 11.91
N GLN A 70 -17.27 -7.17 11.54
CA GLN A 70 -18.25 -8.20 11.25
C GLN A 70 -17.99 -9.41 12.16
N GLY A 71 -18.63 -9.43 13.33
CA GLY A 71 -18.37 -10.44 14.35
C GLY A 71 -16.89 -10.41 14.78
N PRO A 72 -16.13 -11.51 14.63
CA PRO A 72 -14.72 -11.56 15.00
C PRO A 72 -13.76 -10.94 13.97
N LYS A 73 -14.27 -10.48 12.81
CA LYS A 73 -13.44 -9.90 11.74
C LYS A 73 -13.50 -8.38 11.79
N THR A 74 -12.35 -7.75 11.58
CA THR A 74 -12.25 -6.32 11.30
C THR A 74 -11.62 -6.10 9.93
N GLY A 75 -11.84 -4.93 9.33
CA GLY A 75 -11.30 -4.58 8.04
C GLY A 75 -11.78 -3.23 7.54
N ASP A 76 -11.09 -2.72 6.52
CA ASP A 76 -11.30 -1.37 6.02
C ASP A 76 -12.09 -1.39 4.71
N ARG A 77 -12.94 -0.38 4.52
CA ARG A 77 -13.72 -0.18 3.31
C ARG A 77 -13.60 1.27 2.83
N ASN A 78 -13.07 1.46 1.63
CA ASN A 78 -13.10 2.77 0.98
C ASN A 78 -14.54 3.15 0.62
N VAL A 79 -14.89 4.40 0.84
CA VAL A 79 -16.16 5.00 0.39
C VAL A 79 -15.86 5.78 -0.88
N THR A 80 -16.42 5.32 -2.00
CA THR A 80 -16.47 6.02 -3.29
C THR A 80 -17.83 6.66 -3.46
#